data_AF-A0A2M7NX20-F1
#
_entry.id   AF-A0A2M7NX20-F1
#
_cell.length_a   1.000
_cell.length_b   1.000
_cell.length_c   1.000
_cell.angle_alpha   90.00
_cell.angle_beta   90.00
_cell.angle_gamma   90.00
#
_symmetry.space_group_name_H-M   'P 1'
#
loop_
_entity.id
_entity.type
_entity.pdbx_description
1 polymer ?
#
loop_
_entity_poly.entity_id
_entity_poly.type
_entity_poly.pdbx_seq_one_letter_code
_entity_poly.pdbx_strand_id
1 'polypeptide(L)'
;MEISREEIIKKVADAGVVGCGGAGFPTHVKIAADADFVIANGAECEPLLKGDQYLMETKADEIVRGMRYVMKTSGASQGYIGLKKKYHRQIEALNKALAPGIKIFEMGNVYPAGDEHVMVNEITGRIVPEAGIP
;
A
#
# COMPACT_ATOMS: atom_id res chain seq x y z
N MET A 1 -23.87 -6.51 -0.43
CA MET A 1 -23.94 -5.79 0.84
C MET A 1 -22.68 -4.98 1.00
N GLU A 2 -22.82 -3.68 1.22
CA GLU A 2 -21.67 -2.79 1.41
C GLU A 2 -21.24 -2.84 2.88
N ILE A 3 -20.00 -3.25 3.15
CA ILE A 3 -19.43 -3.31 4.50
C ILE A 3 -19.07 -1.90 4.98
N SER A 4 -19.39 -1.56 6.24
CA SER A 4 -19.14 -0.21 6.81
C SER A 4 -17.67 -0.02 7.18
N ARG A 5 -17.25 1.24 7.39
CA ARG A 5 -15.88 1.58 7.85
C ARG A 5 -15.56 0.90 9.17
N GLU A 6 -16.48 0.98 10.13
CA GLU A 6 -16.35 0.43 11.47
C GLU A 6 -16.26 -1.11 11.43
N GLU A 7 -17.05 -1.74 10.55
CA GLU A 7 -17.03 -3.20 10.40
C GLU A 7 -15.71 -3.69 9.79
N ILE A 8 -15.13 -2.96 8.81
CA ILE A 8 -13.80 -3.29 8.28
C ILE A 8 -12.75 -3.20 9.38
N ILE A 9 -12.69 -2.06 10.10
CA ILE A 9 -11.71 -1.83 11.17
C ILE A 9 -11.82 -2.92 12.23
N LYS A 10 -13.05 -3.25 12.65
CA LYS A 10 -13.31 -4.31 13.62
C LYS A 10 -12.82 -5.66 13.13
N LYS A 11 -13.14 -6.06 11.90
CA LYS A 11 -12.67 -7.36 11.35
C LYS A 11 -11.15 -7.44 11.27
N VAL A 12 -10.47 -6.34 10.92
CA VAL A 12 -8.99 -6.29 10.89
C VAL A 12 -8.41 -6.42 12.31
N ALA A 13 -9.03 -5.77 13.30
CA ALA A 13 -8.64 -5.88 14.71
C ALA A 13 -8.84 -7.30 15.25
N ASP A 14 -10.04 -7.87 15.04
CA ASP A 14 -10.39 -9.23 15.49
C ASP A 14 -9.45 -10.30 14.89
N ALA A 15 -8.99 -10.09 13.65
CA ALA A 15 -8.05 -10.97 12.97
C ALA A 15 -6.59 -10.79 13.42
N GLY A 16 -6.28 -9.79 14.25
CA GLY A 16 -4.93 -9.55 14.76
C GLY A 16 -3.93 -9.11 13.68
N VAL A 17 -4.39 -8.44 12.62
CA VAL A 17 -3.53 -8.04 11.50
C VAL A 17 -2.59 -6.91 11.91
N VAL A 18 -1.30 -7.08 11.60
CA VAL A 18 -0.23 -6.12 11.82
C VAL A 18 0.49 -5.78 10.52
N GLY A 19 1.26 -4.70 10.50
CA GLY A 19 2.05 -4.28 9.35
C GLY A 19 3.16 -5.28 9.00
N CYS A 20 3.10 -5.86 7.80
CA CYS A 20 4.06 -6.85 7.31
C CYS A 20 5.38 -6.26 6.78
N GLY A 21 5.57 -4.94 6.86
CA GLY A 21 6.80 -4.26 6.40
C GLY A 21 7.96 -4.26 7.40
N GLY A 22 7.84 -5.02 8.50
CA GLY A 22 8.89 -5.18 9.53
C GLY A 22 8.59 -4.50 10.87
N ALA A 23 7.87 -3.37 10.88
CA ALA A 23 7.55 -2.63 12.10
C ALA A 23 6.47 -3.28 12.97
N GLY A 24 5.58 -4.11 12.40
CA GLY A 24 4.53 -4.81 13.15
C GLY A 24 3.46 -3.90 13.76
N PHE A 25 3.30 -2.67 13.27
CA PHE A 25 2.30 -1.73 13.79
C PHE A 25 0.87 -2.27 13.58
N PRO A 26 -0.05 -2.15 14.56
CA PRO A 26 -1.41 -2.67 14.42
C PRO A 26 -2.17 -2.02 13.25
N THR A 27 -2.55 -2.83 12.26
CA THR A 27 -3.14 -2.32 11.02
C THR A 27 -4.47 -1.63 11.26
N HIS A 28 -5.29 -2.14 12.19
CA HIS A 28 -6.59 -1.53 12.53
C HIS A 28 -6.45 -0.11 13.08
N VAL A 29 -5.37 0.21 13.80
CA VAL A 29 -5.08 1.58 14.27
C VAL A 29 -4.70 2.45 13.08
N LYS A 30 -3.83 1.97 12.18
CA LYS A 30 -3.35 2.72 11.02
C LYS A 30 -4.48 3.06 10.05
N ILE A 31 -5.35 2.09 9.72
CA ILE A 31 -6.42 2.29 8.73
C ILE A 31 -7.63 3.03 9.29
N ALA A 32 -7.71 3.24 10.60
CA ALA A 32 -8.75 4.03 11.24
C ALA A 32 -8.45 5.53 11.23
N ALA A 33 -7.20 5.93 10.98
CA ALA A 33 -6.80 7.32 10.81
C ALA A 33 -7.25 7.85 9.43
N ASP A 34 -7.64 9.13 9.38
CA ASP A 34 -7.98 9.78 8.12
C ASP A 34 -6.72 10.15 7.36
N ALA A 35 -6.75 9.98 6.04
CA ALA A 35 -5.62 10.27 5.17
C ALA A 35 -6.07 10.77 3.79
N ASP A 36 -5.28 11.65 3.18
CA ASP A 36 -5.52 12.09 1.79
C ASP A 36 -5.18 10.97 0.78
N PHE A 37 -4.16 10.17 1.11
CA PHE A 37 -3.55 9.18 0.24
C PHE A 37 -3.43 7.82 0.93
N VAL A 38 -3.57 6.75 0.16
CA VAL A 38 -3.17 5.39 0.58
C VAL A 38 -2.08 4.89 -0.35
N ILE A 39 -0.93 4.52 0.20
CA ILE A 39 0.20 4.00 -0.57
C ILE A 39 0.46 2.56 -0.16
N ALA A 40 0.37 1.63 -1.12
CA ALA A 40 0.83 0.27 -0.98
C ALA A 40 2.31 0.20 -1.43
N ASN A 41 3.20 -0.12 -0.51
CA ASN A 41 4.63 -0.28 -0.78
C ASN A 41 4.90 -1.68 -1.34
N GLY A 42 5.05 -1.77 -2.67
CA GLY A 42 5.49 -2.98 -3.39
C GLY A 42 6.97 -2.94 -3.77
N ALA A 43 7.74 -1.98 -3.25
CA ALA A 43 9.16 -1.79 -3.58
C ALA A 43 10.07 -2.68 -2.71
N GLU A 44 9.83 -3.99 -2.72
CA GLU A 44 10.61 -4.99 -1.96
C GLU A 44 12.12 -4.82 -2.25
N CYS A 45 12.90 -4.45 -1.22
CA CYS A 45 14.32 -4.11 -1.33
C CYS A 45 15.27 -5.14 -0.72
N GLU A 46 14.76 -6.03 0.12
CA GLU A 46 15.57 -7.07 0.77
C GLU A 46 16.09 -8.08 -0.27
N PRO A 47 17.40 -8.35 -0.33
CA PRO A 47 17.95 -9.35 -1.23
C PRO A 47 17.28 -10.72 -1.08
N LEU A 48 17.06 -11.40 -2.21
CA LEU A 48 16.47 -12.75 -2.31
C LEU A 48 14.97 -12.87 -1.94
N LEU A 49 14.37 -11.89 -1.26
CA LEU A 49 12.92 -11.86 -1.05
C LEU A 49 12.20 -11.43 -2.34
N LYS A 50 11.16 -12.21 -2.68
CA LYS A 50 10.30 -12.03 -3.85
C LYS A 50 8.83 -12.29 -3.52
N GLY A 51 8.46 -12.22 -2.23
CA GLY A 51 7.13 -12.59 -1.76
C GLY A 51 6.08 -11.63 -2.29
N ASP A 52 6.33 -10.34 -2.14
CA ASP A 52 5.43 -9.28 -2.60
C ASP A 52 5.34 -9.26 -4.12
N GLN A 53 6.47 -9.50 -4.81
CA GLN A 53 6.48 -9.65 -6.26
C GLN A 53 5.61 -10.81 -6.75
N TYR A 54 5.61 -11.95 -6.04
CA TYR A 54 4.76 -13.09 -6.37
C TYR A 54 3.28 -12.79 -6.11
N LEU A 55 2.96 -12.13 -4.98
CA LEU A 55 1.59 -11.72 -4.66
C LEU A 55 1.05 -10.70 -5.66
N MET A 56 1.83 -9.69 -6.04
CA MET A 56 1.42 -8.71 -7.06
C MET A 56 1.15 -9.36 -8.42
N GLU A 57 1.88 -10.42 -8.77
CA GLU A 57 1.68 -11.14 -10.02
C GLU A 57 0.45 -12.06 -9.99
N THR A 58 0.22 -12.75 -8.87
CA THR A 58 -0.79 -13.83 -8.78
C THR A 58 -2.08 -13.45 -8.07
N LYS A 59 -2.08 -12.34 -7.34
CA LYS A 59 -3.15 -11.87 -6.43
C LYS A 59 -3.46 -10.38 -6.59
N ALA A 60 -3.27 -9.85 -7.81
CA ALA A 60 -3.48 -8.44 -8.13
C ALA A 60 -4.89 -7.94 -7.77
N ASP A 61 -5.92 -8.71 -8.11
CA ASP A 61 -7.32 -8.37 -7.79
C ASP A 61 -7.56 -8.30 -6.28
N GLU A 62 -7.00 -9.24 -5.50
CA GLU A 62 -7.11 -9.21 -4.04
C GLU A 62 -6.38 -8.01 -3.44
N ILE A 63 -5.20 -7.64 -3.97
CA ILE A 63 -4.44 -6.46 -3.54
C ILE A 63 -5.24 -5.18 -3.79
N VAL A 64 -5.74 -4.98 -5.01
CA VAL A 64 -6.51 -3.78 -5.37
C VAL A 64 -7.80 -3.70 -4.55
N ARG A 65 -8.46 -4.83 -4.31
CA ARG A 65 -9.64 -4.89 -3.42
C ARG A 65 -9.29 -4.52 -1.97
N GLY A 66 -8.16 -5.02 -1.46
CA GLY A 66 -7.64 -4.65 -0.15
C GLY A 66 -7.41 -3.14 -0.03
N MET A 67 -6.74 -2.55 -1.02
CA MET A 67 -6.52 -1.10 -1.08
C MET A 67 -7.83 -0.31 -1.07
N ARG A 68 -8.86 -0.75 -1.80
CA ARG A 68 -10.17 -0.10 -1.76
C ARG A 68 -10.80 -0.10 -0.37
N TYR A 69 -10.63 -1.18 0.40
CA TYR A 69 -11.09 -1.20 1.78
C TYR A 69 -10.31 -0.19 2.64
N VAL A 70 -8.99 -0.12 2.48
CA VAL A 70 -8.15 0.83 3.21
C VAL A 70 -8.51 2.27 2.86
N MET A 71 -8.71 2.59 1.57
CA MET A 71 -9.17 3.92 1.13
C MET A 71 -10.55 4.26 1.70
N LYS A 72 -11.47 3.29 1.74
CA LYS A 72 -12.78 3.49 2.37
C LYS A 72 -12.65 3.77 3.87
N THR A 73 -11.76 3.07 4.57
CA THR A 73 -11.58 3.26 6.01
C THR A 73 -10.74 4.46 6.37
N SER A 74 -9.89 5.00 5.49
CA SER A 74 -9.13 6.22 5.76
C SER A 74 -9.77 7.47 5.16
N GLY A 75 -10.81 7.32 4.33
CA GLY A 75 -11.38 8.43 3.58
C GLY A 75 -10.53 8.93 2.41
N ALA A 76 -9.42 8.25 2.10
CA ALA A 76 -8.50 8.66 1.04
C ALA A 76 -9.17 8.64 -0.33
N SER A 77 -9.01 9.73 -1.06
CA SER A 77 -9.53 9.86 -2.43
C SER A 77 -8.58 9.29 -3.49
N GLN A 78 -7.30 9.10 -3.14
CA GLN A 78 -6.26 8.63 -4.06
C GLN A 78 -5.43 7.49 -3.45
N GLY A 79 -5.30 6.41 -4.21
CA GLY A 79 -4.48 5.25 -3.89
C GLY A 79 -3.30 5.12 -4.85
N TYR A 80 -2.15 4.69 -4.33
CA TYR A 80 -0.95 4.41 -5.13
C TYR A 80 -0.36 3.05 -4.78
N ILE A 81 0.10 2.33 -5.79
CA ILE A 81 0.96 1.15 -5.62
C ILE A 81 2.36 1.55 -6.08
N GLY A 82 3.27 1.74 -5.14
CA GLY A 82 4.66 2.10 -5.40
C GLY A 82 5.49 0.85 -5.61
N LEU A 83 6.06 0.66 -6.79
CA LEU A 83 6.92 -0.50 -7.09
C LEU A 83 8.02 -0.15 -8.08
N LYS A 84 9.05 -0.98 -8.15
CA LYS A 84 10.21 -0.73 -9.01
C LYS A 84 9.85 -0.89 -10.48
N LYS A 85 10.30 0.02 -11.34
CA LYS A 85 10.06 -0.01 -12.79
C LYS A 85 10.46 -1.31 -13.51
N LYS A 86 11.37 -2.09 -12.91
CA LYS A 86 11.81 -3.40 -13.46
C LYS A 86 10.82 -4.54 -13.19
N TYR A 87 9.79 -4.35 -12.36
CA TYR A 87 8.80 -5.36 -11.99
C TYR A 87 7.72 -5.52 -13.07
N HIS A 88 8.15 -5.79 -14.30
CA HIS A 88 7.28 -5.75 -15.49
C HIS A 88 6.07 -6.69 -15.39
N ARG A 89 6.25 -7.89 -14.83
CA ARG A 89 5.17 -8.89 -14.69
C ARG A 89 4.10 -8.43 -13.69
N GLN A 90 4.55 -7.82 -12.59
CA GLN A 90 3.70 -7.27 -11.54
C GLN A 90 2.94 -6.05 -12.06
N ILE A 91 3.63 -5.14 -12.77
CA ILE A 91 3.02 -3.97 -13.39
C ILE A 91 1.93 -4.41 -14.38
N GLU A 92 2.19 -5.41 -15.22
CA GLU A 92 1.20 -5.93 -16.15
C GLU A 92 -0.03 -6.52 -15.44
N ALA A 93 0.19 -7.35 -14.41
CA ALA A 93 -0.90 -7.96 -13.63
C ALA A 93 -1.74 -6.91 -12.90
N LEU A 94 -1.09 -5.95 -12.23
CA LEU A 94 -1.75 -4.87 -11.51
C LEU A 94 -2.54 -3.95 -12.45
N ASN A 95 -1.99 -3.58 -13.61
CA ASN A 95 -2.70 -2.76 -14.59
C ASN A 95 -4.03 -3.38 -15.04
N LYS A 96 -4.11 -4.71 -15.13
CA LYS A 96 -5.35 -5.44 -15.46
C LYS A 96 -6.37 -5.39 -14.32
N ALA A 97 -5.92 -5.29 -13.08
CA ALA A 97 -6.75 -5.28 -11.88
C ALA A 97 -7.10 -3.87 -11.36
N LEU A 98 -6.48 -2.81 -11.91
CA LEU A 98 -6.61 -1.44 -11.40
C LEU A 98 -8.07 -0.98 -11.32
N ALA A 99 -8.40 -0.31 -10.22
CA ALA A 99 -9.70 0.30 -9.99
C ALA A 99 -9.61 1.83 -10.03
N PRO A 100 -10.72 2.55 -10.30
CA PRO A 100 -10.76 4.00 -10.25
C PRO A 100 -10.21 4.56 -8.92
N GLY A 101 -9.39 5.60 -9.01
CA GLY A 101 -8.74 6.22 -7.85
C GLY A 101 -7.44 5.56 -7.41
N ILE A 102 -7.07 4.40 -7.96
CA ILE A 102 -5.80 3.72 -7.68
C ILE A 102 -4.87 3.81 -8.90
N LYS A 103 -3.60 4.15 -8.69
CA LYS A 103 -2.58 4.26 -9.72
C LYS A 103 -1.32 3.49 -9.37
N ILE A 104 -0.58 3.06 -10.38
CA ILE A 104 0.79 2.56 -10.21
C ILE A 104 1.75 3.75 -10.22
N PHE A 105 2.71 3.75 -9.30
CA PHE A 105 3.86 4.65 -9.32
C PHE A 105 5.14 3.84 -9.50
N GLU A 106 5.79 4.02 -10.65
CA GLU A 106 7.01 3.31 -10.99
C GLU A 106 8.24 4.04 -10.45
N MET A 107 8.83 3.47 -9.41
CA MET A 107 10.01 4.02 -8.75
C MET A 107 11.31 3.67 -9.47
N GLY A 108 12.34 4.46 -9.20
CA GLY A 108 13.72 4.16 -9.56
C GLY A 108 14.20 2.81 -9.00
N ASN A 109 15.24 2.24 -9.62
CA ASN A 109 15.85 0.98 -9.18
C ASN A 109 17.03 1.21 -8.23
N VAL A 110 16.88 2.10 -7.25
CA VAL A 110 17.97 2.48 -6.33
C VAL A 110 17.54 2.18 -4.90
N TYR A 111 18.45 1.68 -4.08
CA TYR A 111 18.21 1.55 -2.64
C TYR A 111 18.45 2.90 -1.97
N PRO A 112 17.57 3.40 -1.07
CA PRO A 112 16.40 2.74 -0.49
C PRO A 112 15.05 3.25 -1.05
N ALA A 113 14.69 2.94 -2.30
CA ALA A 113 13.39 3.32 -2.87
C ALA A 113 12.18 2.77 -2.09
N GLY A 114 12.36 1.71 -1.29
CA GLY A 114 11.30 1.17 -0.42
C GLY A 114 11.13 1.89 0.92
N ASP A 115 11.94 2.90 1.23
CA ASP A 115 11.78 3.72 2.43
C ASP A 115 10.48 4.54 2.38
N GLU A 116 9.75 4.59 3.49
CA GLU A 116 8.43 5.22 3.52
C GLU A 116 8.48 6.74 3.33
N HIS A 117 9.50 7.42 3.84
CA HIS A 117 9.65 8.87 3.67
C HIS A 117 9.98 9.21 2.22
N VAL A 118 10.89 8.44 1.61
CA VAL A 118 11.24 8.59 0.18
C VAL A 118 10.02 8.34 -0.70
N MET A 119 9.29 7.25 -0.46
CA MET A 119 8.11 6.89 -1.24
C MET A 119 6.98 7.93 -1.12
N VAL A 120 6.70 8.43 0.09
CA VAL A 120 5.72 9.50 0.30
C VAL A 120 6.13 10.74 -0.49
N ASN A 121 7.41 11.11 -0.45
CA ASN A 121 7.90 12.28 -1.16
C ASN A 121 7.81 12.13 -2.69
N GLU A 122 8.27 11.02 -3.25
CA GLU A 122 8.22 10.81 -4.70
C GLU A 122 6.79 10.77 -5.24
N ILE A 123 5.84 10.18 -4.50
CA ILE A 123 4.45 10.03 -4.93
C ILE A 123 3.65 11.32 -4.74
N THR A 124 3.81 11.98 -3.59
CA THR A 124 2.91 13.08 -3.17
C THR A 124 3.55 14.46 -3.25
N GLY A 125 4.87 14.55 -3.35
CA GLY A 125 5.64 15.78 -3.19
C GLY A 125 5.68 16.31 -1.75
N ARG A 126 5.12 15.59 -0.77
CA ARG A 126 5.07 16.00 0.64
C ARG A 126 6.25 15.43 1.42
N ILE A 127 6.60 16.06 2.53
CA ILE A 127 7.62 15.58 3.46
C ILE A 127 6.92 15.21 4.76
N VAL A 128 7.21 14.03 5.27
CA VAL A 128 6.74 13.60 6.60
C VAL A 128 7.45 14.46 7.65
N PRO A 129 6.72 15.16 8.55
CA PRO A 129 7.34 15.99 9.57
C PRO A 129 8.30 15.21 10.46
N GLU A 130 9.29 15.90 11.03
CA GLU A 130 10.19 15.31 12.02
C GLU A 130 9.40 14.78 13.21
N ALA A 131 9.68 13.54 13.64
CA ALA A 131 8.90 12.78 14.63
C ALA A 131 7.41 12.53 14.27
N GLY A 132 6.99 12.87 13.06
CA GLY A 132 5.70 12.51 12.51
C GLY A 132 5.67 11.05 12.03
N ILE A 133 4.47 10.49 11.94
CA ILE A 133 4.21 9.19 11.33
C ILE A 133 3.52 9.47 9.99
N PRO A 134 3.90 8.78 8.90
CA PRO A 134 3.24 8.93 7.60
C PRO A 134 1.74 8.59 7.61
#